data_AF-A0A9D4VET1-F1
#
_entry.id   AF-A0A9D4VET1-F1
#
_cell.length_a   1.000
_cell.length_b   1.000
_cell.length_c   1.000
_cell.angle_alpha   90.00
_cell.angle_beta   90.00
_cell.angle_gamma   90.00
#
_symmetry.space_group_name_H-M   'P 1'
#
loop_
_entity.id
_entity.type
_entity.pdbx_description
1 polymer ?
#
loop_
_entity_poly.entity_id
_entity_poly.type
_entity_poly.pdbx_seq_one_letter_code
_entity_poly.pdbx_strand_id
1 'polypeptide(L)'
;MSYVDRTSTTFPGLAFGFIYNNQGKYGGVARLVSMGQRDLSLPLQLNQALGGKNFSYCLVTPTDTSSSKAMTLLMDKEATENASSMGFMPMHLVNLCGSIPLLH
;
A
#
# COMPACT_ATOMS: atom_id res chain seq x y z
N MET A 1 -18.66 14.27 6.48
CA MET A 1 -17.60 14.59 7.46
C MET A 1 -17.04 13.26 7.92
N SER A 2 -15.93 12.81 7.35
CA SER A 2 -15.37 11.48 7.61
C SER A 2 -14.64 11.50 8.95
N TYR A 3 -15.09 10.67 9.89
CA TYR A 3 -14.47 10.50 11.20
C TYR A 3 -13.19 9.68 11.02
N VAL A 4 -12.02 10.27 11.28
CA VAL A 4 -10.76 9.52 11.33
C VAL A 4 -10.63 8.98 12.74
N ASP A 5 -10.86 7.68 12.90
CA ASP A 5 -10.56 7.01 14.15
C ASP A 5 -9.04 7.03 14.37
N ARG A 6 -8.62 7.52 15.54
CA ARG A 6 -7.20 7.60 15.93
C ARG A 6 -6.79 6.44 16.84
N THR A 7 -7.61 5.40 16.92
CA THR A 7 -7.22 4.17 17.61
C THR A 7 -6.07 3.49 16.86
N SER A 8 -5.10 3.00 17.63
CA SER A 8 -3.97 2.24 17.10
C SER A 8 -4.29 0.77 17.22
N THR A 9 -4.24 0.05 16.10
CA THR A 9 -4.41 -1.41 16.08
C THR A 9 -3.11 -2.06 15.64
N THR A 10 -2.68 -3.08 16.38
CA THR A 10 -1.47 -3.85 16.09
C THR A 10 -1.84 -5.15 15.40
N PHE A 11 -1.19 -5.43 14.27
CA PHE A 11 -1.32 -6.70 13.54
C PHE A 11 -0.05 -7.53 13.73
N PRO A 12 -0.06 -8.55 14.61
CA PRO A 12 1.09 -9.41 14.80
C PRO A 12 1.27 -10.38 13.62
N GLY A 13 2.47 -10.93 13.46
CA GLY A 13 2.73 -12.02 12.50
C GLY A 13 2.84 -11.58 11.04
N LEU A 14 2.92 -10.28 10.75
CA LEU A 14 3.21 -9.79 9.41
C LEU A 14 4.64 -10.16 8.98
N ALA A 15 4.75 -10.84 7.84
CA ALA A 15 5.99 -11.18 7.19
C ALA A 15 6.52 -9.98 6.40
N PHE A 16 7.75 -9.55 6.73
CA PHE A 16 8.49 -8.55 5.96
C PHE A 16 9.80 -9.14 5.48
N GLY A 17 10.18 -8.79 4.25
CA GLY A 17 11.50 -9.12 3.72
C GLY A 17 12.58 -8.30 4.41
N PHE A 18 13.74 -8.92 4.64
CA PHE A 18 14.95 -8.19 5.01
C PHE A 18 15.73 -7.84 3.73
N ILE A 19 16.14 -6.59 3.60
CA ILE A 19 16.97 -6.13 2.49
C ILE A 19 18.33 -5.72 3.06
N TYR A 20 19.38 -6.40 2.61
CA TYR A 20 20.77 -6.02 2.85
C TYR A 20 21.31 -5.27 1.62
N ASN A 21 22.32 -4.42 1.83
CA ASN A 21 23.04 -3.73 0.76
C ASN A 21 22.13 -2.92 -0.19
N ASN A 22 21.19 -2.18 0.37
CA ASN A 22 20.49 -1.15 -0.40
C ASN A 22 21.48 -0.02 -0.71
N GLN A 23 21.66 0.34 -1.98
CA GLN A 23 22.58 1.39 -2.43
C GLN A 23 22.17 2.81 -1.99
N GLY A 24 21.47 2.96 -0.86
CA GLY A 24 21.03 4.24 -0.30
C GLY A 24 19.91 4.94 -1.08
N LYS A 25 19.29 4.30 -2.08
CA LYS A 25 18.37 4.96 -3.03
C LYS A 25 16.94 5.22 -2.52
N TYR A 26 16.69 5.19 -1.20
CA TYR A 26 15.34 5.34 -0.64
C TYR A 26 15.02 6.75 -0.13
N GLY A 27 15.80 7.77 -0.48
CA GLY A 27 15.39 9.17 -0.29
C GLY A 27 15.01 9.56 1.13
N GLY A 28 15.63 8.94 2.15
CA GLY A 28 15.36 9.23 3.56
C GLY A 28 14.28 8.36 4.22
N VAL A 29 13.66 7.40 3.54
CA VAL A 29 12.78 6.41 4.18
C VAL A 29 13.55 5.15 4.58
N ALA A 30 13.14 4.53 5.69
CA ALA A 30 13.81 3.33 6.20
C ALA A 30 13.55 2.09 5.34
N ARG A 31 12.31 1.90 4.85
CA ARG A 31 11.85 0.70 4.14
C ARG A 31 10.67 0.98 3.20
N LEU A 32 10.42 0.04 2.29
CA LEU A 32 9.26 0.03 1.40
C LEU A 32 8.20 -0.97 1.89
N VAL A 33 6.94 -0.65 1.65
CA VAL A 33 5.80 -1.52 1.93
C VAL A 33 5.10 -1.84 0.61
N SER A 34 4.94 -3.13 0.31
CA SER A 34 4.33 -3.58 -0.96
C SER A 34 2.81 -3.61 -0.85
N MET A 35 2.13 -2.99 -1.82
CA MET A 35 0.67 -2.96 -1.96
C MET A 35 0.17 -3.78 -3.16
N GLY A 36 0.97 -4.76 -3.60
CA GLY A 36 0.67 -5.60 -4.76
C GLY A 36 -0.39 -6.69 -4.50
N GLN A 37 -0.42 -7.71 -5.37
CA GLN A 37 -1.39 -8.82 -5.32
C GLN A 37 -0.76 -10.17 -4.92
N ARG A 38 0.43 -10.16 -4.32
CA ARG A 38 1.14 -11.39 -3.91
C ARG A 38 1.10 -11.58 -2.40
N ASP A 39 1.39 -12.78 -1.92
CA ASP A 39 1.27 -13.20 -0.52
C ASP A 39 2.01 -12.32 0.49
N LEU A 40 3.14 -11.73 0.09
CA LEU A 40 3.90 -10.82 0.96
C LEU A 40 3.42 -9.36 0.91
N SER A 41 2.42 -9.02 0.10
CA SER A 41 1.84 -7.67 0.07
C SER A 41 1.01 -7.39 1.32
N LEU A 42 1.07 -6.15 1.80
CA LEU A 42 0.37 -5.74 3.01
C LEU A 42 -1.16 -5.98 2.93
N PRO A 43 -1.87 -5.65 1.83
CA PRO A 43 -3.30 -5.91 1.72
C PRO A 43 -3.65 -7.40 1.83
N LEU A 44 -2.82 -8.29 1.28
CA LEU A 44 -3.11 -9.73 1.33
C LEU A 44 -2.82 -10.34 2.70
N GLN A 45 -1.79 -9.87 3.39
CA GLN A 45 -1.49 -10.31 4.76
C GLN A 45 -2.52 -9.81 5.78
N LEU A 46 -3.10 -8.62 5.58
CA LEU A 46 -4.11 -8.04 6.48
C LEU A 46 -5.54 -8.50 6.18
N ASN A 47 -5.76 -9.25 5.10
CA ASN A 47 -7.09 -9.54 4.60
C ASN A 47 -8.00 -10.23 5.61
N GLN A 48 -7.47 -11.23 6.33
CA GLN A 48 -8.25 -11.91 7.36
C GLN A 48 -8.65 -10.99 8.52
N ALA A 49 -7.80 -10.00 8.85
CA ALA A 49 -8.02 -9.10 9.96
C ALA A 49 -8.95 -7.92 9.62
N LEU A 50 -8.96 -7.50 8.34
CA LEU A 50 -9.70 -6.31 7.87
C LEU A 50 -10.92 -6.66 7.01
N GLY A 51 -11.07 -7.92 6.61
CA GLY A 51 -12.22 -8.42 5.86
C GLY A 51 -12.15 -8.22 4.35
N GLY A 52 -10.99 -7.88 3.79
CA GLY A 52 -10.78 -7.81 2.34
C GLY A 52 -9.33 -7.54 1.91
N LYS A 53 -9.13 -7.20 0.63
CA LYS A 53 -7.79 -6.89 0.07
C LYS A 53 -7.72 -5.53 -0.61
N ASN A 54 -8.74 -4.69 -0.39
CA ASN A 54 -8.86 -3.42 -1.09
C ASN A 54 -8.13 -2.33 -0.29
N PHE A 55 -7.58 -1.37 -1.00
CA PHE A 55 -7.00 -0.18 -0.38
C PHE A 55 -7.22 1.03 -1.29
N SER A 56 -7.33 2.19 -0.67
CA SER A 56 -7.44 3.49 -1.34
C SER A 56 -6.54 4.47 -0.62
N TYR A 57 -5.99 5.43 -1.34
CA TYR A 57 -5.08 6.41 -0.76
C TYR A 57 -5.39 7.82 -1.29
N CYS A 58 -5.16 8.81 -0.43
CA CYS A 58 -5.22 10.21 -0.81
C CYS A 58 -3.80 10.79 -0.76
N LEU A 59 -3.22 11.09 -1.92
CA LEU A 59 -1.93 11.77 -2.00
C LEU A 59 -2.14 13.26 -1.78
N VAL A 60 -1.33 13.83 -0.91
CA VAL A 60 -1.26 15.28 -0.70
C VAL A 60 -0.23 15.85 -1.69
N THR A 61 -0.55 16.95 -2.34
CA THR A 61 0.37 17.55 -3.31
C THR A 61 1.46 18.35 -2.59
N PRO A 62 2.71 18.40 -3.10
CA PRO A 62 3.79 19.18 -2.49
C PRO A 62 3.51 20.69 -2.43
N THR A 63 2.59 21.18 -3.27
CA THR A 63 2.16 22.59 -3.31
C THR A 63 1.20 22.97 -2.18
N ASP A 64 0.69 22.00 -1.42
CA ASP A 64 -0.11 22.25 -0.23
C ASP A 64 0.81 22.65 0.93
N THR A 65 0.98 23.96 1.16
CA THR A 65 1.88 24.57 2.16
C THR A 65 1.47 24.38 3.63
N SER A 66 0.44 23.57 3.91
CA SER A 66 0.07 23.23 5.29
C SER A 66 0.92 22.07 5.81
N SER A 67 1.84 22.38 6.73
CA SER A 67 2.82 21.51 7.41
C SER A 67 2.25 20.29 8.17
N SER A 68 0.97 19.95 8.02
CA SER A 68 0.24 18.99 8.88
C SER A 68 -0.48 17.89 8.11
N LYS A 69 -0.30 17.75 6.80
CA LYS A 69 -1.06 16.78 6.01
C LYS A 69 -0.30 15.45 5.89
N ALA A 70 -0.73 14.47 6.66
CA ALA A 70 -0.33 13.08 6.49
C ALA A 70 -1.08 12.46 5.29
N MET A 71 -0.42 11.54 4.57
CA MET A 71 -1.12 10.67 3.62
C MET A 71 -2.14 9.82 4.38
N THR A 72 -3.36 9.73 3.87
CA THR A 72 -4.36 8.79 4.38
C THR A 72 -4.34 7.54 3.51
N LEU A 73 -4.13 6.39 4.15
CA LEU A 73 -4.32 5.07 3.57
C LEU A 73 -5.57 4.45 4.21
N LEU A 74 -6.53 4.09 3.38
CA LEU A 74 -7.76 3.42 3.77
C LEU A 74 -7.68 1.97 3.32
N MET A 75 -8.16 1.06 4.16
CA MET A 75 -8.17 -0.38 3.89
C MET A 75 -9.61 -0.88 3.88
N ASP A 76 -9.89 -1.82 2.99
CA ASP A 76 -11.13 -2.55 2.83
C ASP A 76 -12.42 -1.73 2.83
N LYS A 77 -13.21 -1.86 3.89
CA LYS A 77 -14.52 -1.23 3.98
C LYS A 77 -14.39 0.28 3.80
N GLU A 78 -13.41 0.87 4.49
CA GLU A 78 -13.11 2.30 4.44
C GLU A 78 -12.48 2.71 3.11
N ALA A 79 -11.85 1.77 2.37
CA ALA A 79 -11.28 2.06 1.06
C ALA A 79 -12.34 2.28 -0.03
N THR A 80 -13.58 1.88 0.23
CA THR A 80 -14.67 1.90 -0.76
C THR A 80 -15.65 3.07 -0.54
N GLU A 81 -15.56 3.77 0.58
CA GLU A 81 -16.48 4.85 0.93
C GLU A 81 -16.12 6.15 0.16
N ASN A 82 -17.11 6.77 -0.50
CA ASN A 82 -17.04 7.95 -1.40
C ASN A 82 -16.66 7.74 -2.89
N ALA A 83 -16.79 6.54 -3.43
CA ALA A 83 -16.52 6.24 -4.84
C ALA A 83 -17.68 6.56 -5.82
N SER A 84 -18.44 7.66 -5.67
CA SER A 84 -19.63 7.89 -6.51
C SER A 84 -19.35 8.03 -8.01
N SER A 85 -18.07 8.13 -8.43
CA SER A 85 -17.67 8.17 -9.85
C SER A 85 -16.35 7.47 -10.17
N MET A 86 -15.87 6.53 -9.33
CA MET A 86 -14.63 5.82 -9.67
C MET A 86 -14.87 4.84 -10.83
N GLY A 87 -14.23 5.11 -11.97
CA GLY A 87 -14.20 4.19 -13.10
C GLY A 87 -13.28 3.01 -12.80
N PHE A 88 -13.85 1.80 -12.73
CA PHE A 88 -13.06 0.58 -12.56
C PHE A 88 -12.55 0.10 -13.91
N MET A 89 -11.24 0.11 -14.08
CA MET A 89 -10.56 -0.52 -15.22
C MET A 89 -9.96 -1.85 -14.74
N PRO A 90 -10.41 -3.00 -15.27
CA PRO A 90 -9.84 -4.28 -14.87
C PRO A 90 -8.38 -4.37 -15.29
N MET A 91 -7.52 -4.79 -14.35
CA MET A 91 -6.11 -5.08 -14.64
C MET A 91 -6.05 -6.30 -15.56
N HIS A 92 -5.56 -6.14 -16.79
CA HIS A 92 -5.26 -7.26 -17.67
C HIS A 92 -3.95 -7.91 -17.23
N LEU A 93 -3.93 -9.23 -17.08
CA LEU A 93 -2.72 -9.97 -16.75
C LEU A 93 -1.75 -9.91 -17.94
N VAL A 94 -0.83 -8.95 -17.92
CA VAL A 94 0.32 -8.97 -18.83
C VAL A 94 1.27 -10.04 -18.30
N ASN A 95 1.39 -11.15 -19.02
CA ASN A 95 2.26 -12.26 -18.66
C ASN A 95 3.73 -11.81 -18.84
N LEU A 96 4.29 -11.13 -17.84
CA LEU A 96 5.69 -10.74 -17.76
C LEU A 96 6.55 -11.97 -17.39
N CYS A 97 6.49 -13.03 -18.21
CA CYS A 97 7.48 -14.09 -18.17
C CYS A 97 8.71 -13.62 -18.98
N GLY A 98 9.42 -12.64 -18.43
CA GLY A 98 10.74 -12.23 -18.91
C GLY A 98 11.78 -12.71 -17.91
N SER A 99 12.55 -13.72 -18.30
CA SER A 99 13.65 -14.29 -17.54
C SER A 99 14.55 -13.17 -16.99
N ILE A 100 14.69 -13.10 -15.66
CA ILE A 100 15.77 -12.35 -15.03
C ILE A 100 17.03 -13.17 -15.30
N PRO A 101 18.00 -12.72 -16.13
CA PRO A 101 19.25 -13.44 -16.24
C PRO A 101 19.96 -13.35 -14.89
N LEU A 102 20.15 -14.50 -14.25
CA LEU A 102 21.11 -14.65 -13.15
C LEU A 102 22.48 -14.29 -13.73
N LEU A 103 23.02 -13.13 -13.34
CA LEU A 103 24.44 -12.83 -13.53
C LEU A 103 25.23 -13.77 -12.63
N HIS A 104 26.05 -14.60 -13.27
CA HIS A 104 27.07 -15.44 -12.65
C HIS A 104 28.34 -14.62 -12.41
#